data_AF-A0A0J6CV76-F1
#
_entry.id   AF-A0A0J6CV76-F1
#
_cell.length_a   1.000
_cell.length_b   1.000
_cell.length_c   1.000
_cell.angle_alpha   90.00
_cell.angle_beta   90.00
_cell.angle_gamma   90.00
#
_symmetry.space_group_name_H-M   'P 1'
#
loop_
_entity.id
_entity.type
_entity.pdbx_description
1 polymer ?
#
loop_
_entity_poly.entity_id
_entity_poly.type
_entity_poly.pdbx_seq_one_letter_code
_entity_poly.pdbx_strand_id
1 'polypeptide(L)' 'MDKTKIQPLILIILLINALTMGMLAHDMYTENKTGYSLTFIGLCIFFILFLAYGLIRNRRVKQSIR' A
#
# COMPACT_ATOMS: atom_id res chain seq x y z
N MET A 1 -8.32 -3.37 23.87
CA MET A 1 -8.59 -3.37 22.41
C MET A 1 -8.31 -4.75 21.89
N ASP A 2 -9.36 -5.47 21.49
CA ASP A 2 -9.26 -6.78 20.85
C ASP A 2 -8.16 -6.78 19.79
N LYS A 3 -7.27 -7.79 19.88
CA LYS A 3 -6.20 -8.03 18.90
C LYS A 3 -6.82 -8.57 17.61
N THR A 4 -7.65 -7.77 16.95
CA THR A 4 -8.21 -8.11 15.64
C THR A 4 -7.08 -8.07 14.61
N LYS A 5 -6.82 -9.22 13.99
CA LYS A 5 -5.91 -9.31 12.84
C LYS A 5 -6.42 -8.37 11.77
N ILE A 6 -5.52 -7.56 11.20
CA ILE A 6 -5.82 -6.86 9.96
C ILE A 6 -6.15 -7.94 8.92
N GLN A 7 -7.34 -7.86 8.33
CA GLN A 7 -7.78 -8.87 7.38
C GLN A 7 -6.77 -8.92 6.23
N PRO A 8 -6.25 -10.10 5.87
CA PRO A 8 -5.28 -10.24 4.79
C PRO A 8 -5.81 -9.72 3.46
N LEU A 9 -7.14 -9.69 3.29
CA LEU A 9 -7.82 -9.08 2.15
C LEU A 9 -7.50 -7.58 1.98
N ILE A 10 -7.42 -6.83 3.09
CA ILE A 10 -7.09 -5.39 3.08
C ILE A 10 -5.66 -5.19 2.57
N LEU A 11 -4.73 -6.06 2.98
CA LEU A 11 -3.34 -6.04 2.52
C LEU A 11 -3.23 -6.31 1.01
N ILE A 12 -4.02 -7.25 0.48
CA ILE A 12 -4.06 -7.55 -0.96
C ILE A 12 -4.66 -6.37 -1.74
N ILE A 13 -5.77 -5.80 -1.28
CA ILE A 13 -6.38 -4.61 -1.90
C ILE A 13 -5.39 -3.45 -1.91
N LEU A 14 -4.63 -3.26 -0.84
CA LEU A 14 -3.62 -2.21 -0.76
C LEU A 14 -2.47 -2.43 -1.76
N LEU A 15 -2.06 -3.68 -1.96
CA LEU A 15 -1.05 -4.06 -2.95
C LEU A 15 -1.53 -3.77 -4.38
N ILE A 16 -2.78 -4.12 -4.69
CA ILE A 16 -3.39 -3.85 -6.00
C ILE A 16 -3.45 -2.33 -6.24
N ASN A 17 -3.89 -1.54 -5.25
CA ASN A 17 -3.92 -0.09 -5.36
C ASN A 17 -2.53 0.51 -5.63
N ALA A 18 -1.48 0.01 -4.95
CA ALA A 18 -0.11 0.45 -5.20
C ALA A 18 0.34 0.15 -6.64
N LEU A 19 0.03 -1.05 -7.17
CA LEU A 19 0.33 -1.41 -8.55
C LEU A 19 -0.42 -0.53 -9.56
N THR A 20 -1.72 -0.29 -9.34
CA THR A 20 -2.53 0.58 -10.21
C THR A 20 -2.00 2.01 -10.22
N MET A 21 -1.60 2.55 -9.07
CA MET A 21 -0.98 3.88 -9.01
C MET A 21 0.40 3.93 -9.65
N GLY A 22 1.20 2.86 -9.57
CA GLY A 22 2.46 2.76 -10.29
C GLY A 22 2.28 2.80 -11.81
N MET A 23 1.27 2.09 -12.33
CA MET A 23 0.93 2.12 -13.75
C MET A 23 0.40 3.49 -14.18
N LEU A 24 -0.49 4.10 -13.40
CA LEU A 24 -1.01 5.46 -13.64
C LEU A 24 0.10 6.52 -13.60
N ALA A 25 1.07 6.41 -12.69
CA ALA A 25 2.20 7.32 -12.61
C ALA A 25 3.05 7.30 -13.89
N HIS A 26 3.27 6.10 -14.45
CA HIS A 26 4.01 5.90 -15.69
C HIS A 26 3.27 6.49 -16.90
N ASP A 27 1.96 6.25 -16.99
CA ASP A 27 1.10 6.80 -18.04
C ASP A 27 1.06 8.35 -17.99
N MET A 28 0.88 8.91 -16.79
CA MET A 28 0.89 10.37 -16.56
C MET A 28 2.26 11.02 -16.81
N TYR A 29 3.36 10.27 -16.66
CA TYR A 29 4.71 10.75 -17.00
C TYR A 29 4.89 10.87 -18.51
N THR A 30 4.35 9.91 -19.28
CA THR A 30 4.34 9.94 -20.74
C THR A 30 3.47 11.09 -21.29
N GLU A 31 2.37 11.45 -20.62
CA GLU A 31 1.52 12.60 -20.98
C GLU A 31 2.10 13.99 -20.60
N ASN A 32 3.36 14.10 -20.14
CA ASN A 32 3.98 15.36 -19.68
C ASN A 32 3.25 16.05 -18.49
N LYS A 33 2.38 15.33 -17.77
CA LYS A 33 1.69 15.81 -16.56
C LYS A 33 2.52 15.51 -15.31
N THR A 34 3.69 16.15 -15.23
CA THR A 34 4.69 15.96 -14.15
C THR A 34 4.13 16.22 -12.74
N GLY A 35 3.19 17.16 -12.60
CA GLY A 35 2.52 17.42 -11.31
C GLY A 35 1.71 16.21 -10.79
N TYR A 36 1.00 15.52 -11.68
CA TYR A 36 0.22 14.34 -11.32
C TYR A 36 1.14 13.14 -11.03
N SER A 37 2.17 12.94 -11.85
CA SER A 37 3.13 11.84 -11.66
C SER A 37 3.82 11.92 -10.28
N LEU A 38 4.17 13.13 -9.81
CA LEU A 38 4.73 13.33 -8.47
C LEU A 38 3.74 12.93 -7.35
N THR A 39 2.46 13.30 -7.48
CA THR A 39 1.44 12.92 -6.49
C THR A 39 1.22 11.41 -6.45
N PHE A 40 1.18 10.74 -7.60
CA PHE A 40 1.04 9.28 -7.66
C PHE A 40 2.24 8.57 -7.04
N ILE A 41 3.47 9.04 -7.26
CA ILE A 41 4.66 8.50 -6.59
C ILE A 41 4.56 8.65 -5.07
N GLY A 42 4.14 9.82 -4.58
CA GLY A 42 3.94 10.07 -3.15
C GLY A 42 2.91 9.12 -2.53
N LEU A 43 1.75 8.94 -3.19
CA LEU A 43 0.74 7.98 -2.73
C LEU A 43 1.25 6.53 -2.80
N CYS A 44 2.04 6.18 -3.81
CA CYS A 44 2.60 4.84 -3.96
C CYS A 44 3.53 4.48 -2.78
N ILE A 45 4.40 5.41 -2.38
CA ILE A 45 5.25 5.24 -1.17
C ILE A 45 4.37 5.09 0.08
N PHE A 46 3.30 5.90 0.19
CA PHE A 46 2.39 5.85 1.33
C PHE A 46 1.68 4.48 1.45
N PHE A 47 1.23 3.92 0.33
CA PHE A 47 0.66 2.57 0.30
C PHE A 47 1.68 1.49 0.66
N ILE A 48 2.93 1.60 0.21
CA ILE A 48 4.00 0.67 0.59
C ILE A 48 4.25 0.71 2.11
N LEU A 49 4.29 1.90 2.71
CA LEU A 49 4.45 2.06 4.16
C LEU A 49 3.27 1.42 4.93
N PHE A 50 2.03 1.64 4.48
CA PHE A 50 0.86 1.01 5.05
C PHE A 50 0.88 -0.53 4.89
N LEU A 51 1.36 -1.03 3.75
CA LEU A 51 1.52 -2.46 3.49
C LEU A 51 2.53 -3.08 4.46
N ALA A 52 3.69 -2.45 4.61
CA ALA A 52 4.75 -2.87 5.53
C ALA A 52 4.24 -2.86 6.98
N TYR A 53 3.57 -1.78 7.39
CA TYR A 53 2.97 -1.67 8.73
C TYR A 53 1.90 -2.76 8.97
N GLY A 54 1.03 -3.00 7.99
CA GLY A 54 0.03 -4.06 8.03
C GLY A 54 0.64 -5.45 8.17
N LEU A 55 1.71 -5.74 7.41
CA LEU A 55 2.49 -6.99 7.51
C LEU A 55 3.15 -7.16 8.87
N ILE A 56 3.83 -6.13 9.38
CA ILE A 56 4.50 -6.15 10.68
C ILE A 56 3.47 -6.38 11.80
N ARG A 57 2.33 -5.67 11.76
CA ARG A 57 1.26 -5.80 12.75
C ARG A 57 0.59 -7.17 12.67
N ASN A 58 0.34 -7.70 11.48
CA ASN A 58 -0.23 -9.04 11.31
C ASN A 58 0.73 -10.14 11.80
N ARG A 59 2.05 -9.96 11.59
CA ARG A 59 3.09 -10.84 12.16
C ARG A 59 3.12 -10.82 13.68
N ARG A 60 3.07 -9.64 14.32
CA ARG A 60 3.04 -9.54 15.80
C ARG A 60 1.79 -10.19 16.40
N VAL A 61 0.62 -10.05 15.76
CA VAL A 61 -0.61 -10.71 16.23
C VAL A 61 -0.55 -12.22 16.02
N LYS A 62 0.06 -12.69 14.92
CA LYS A 62 0.28 -14.14 14.69
C LYS A 62 1.24 -14.75 15.72
N GLN A 63 2.27 -14.02 16.16
CA GLN A 63 3.17 -14.48 17.23
C GLN A 63 2.53 -14.49 18.62
N SER A 64 1.55 -13.63 18.89
CA SER A 64 0.86 -13.59 20.19
C SER A 64 -0.19 -14.70 20.39
N ILE A 65 -0.51 -15.48 19.35
CA ILE A 65 -1.52 -16.56 19.38
C ILE A 65 -0.83 -17.95 19.39
N ARG A 66 0.49 -18.01 19.31
CA ARG A 66 1.29 -19.24 19.43
C ARG A 66 1.94 -19.29 20.80
#